data_AF-A0A1Y6ETR3-F1
#
_entry.id   AF-A0A1Y6ETR3-F1
#
_cell.length_a   1.000
_cell.length_b   1.000
_cell.length_c   1.000
_cell.angle_alpha   90.00
_cell.angle_beta   90.00
_cell.angle_gamma   90.00
#
_symmetry.space_group_name_H-M   'P 1'
#
loop_
_entity.id
_entity.type
_entity.pdbx_description
1 polymer ?
#
loop_
_entity_poly.entity_id
_entity_poly.type
_entity_poly.pdbx_seq_one_letter_code
_entity_poly.pdbx_strand_id
1 'polypeptide(L)'
;MNRAVASLAIGLAALPLAACASFAPAERPVSVTGAITYRERMALPPTAQVEVTLADVSLMDAPASVIARQSFTADGRQVPFAFSLTVDQRRLDPRHSYAVAARITDASGKLMFITDTRNSVTFDGTPRIDLGTLVMVKTR
;
A
#
# COMPACT_ATOMS: atom_id res chain seq x y z
N MET A 1 -56.81 6.01 61.35
CA MET A 1 -55.48 5.42 61.09
C MET A 1 -55.58 3.90 61.26
N ASN A 2 -55.53 3.11 60.18
CA ASN A 2 -55.00 1.74 60.20
C ASN A 2 -54.86 1.15 58.78
N ARG A 3 -53.59 0.99 58.39
CA ARG A 3 -52.94 -0.13 57.68
C ARG A 3 -53.69 -0.74 56.47
N ALA A 4 -53.36 -0.25 55.27
CA ALA A 4 -53.42 -1.07 54.06
C ALA A 4 -52.04 -1.69 53.82
N VAL A 5 -51.94 -3.01 53.97
CA VAL A 5 -50.84 -3.83 53.47
C VAL A 5 -51.37 -4.44 52.17
N ALA A 6 -50.77 -4.10 51.04
CA ALA A 6 -51.03 -4.76 49.76
C ALA A 6 -49.69 -5.11 49.12
N SER A 7 -49.54 -6.41 48.91
CA SER A 7 -48.34 -7.13 48.56
C SER A 7 -47.84 -6.83 47.14
N LEU A 8 -46.52 -6.65 47.05
CA LEU A 8 -45.59 -7.29 46.11
C LEU A 8 -46.13 -7.74 44.72
N ALA A 9 -45.69 -7.04 43.68
CA ALA A 9 -45.40 -7.65 42.38
C ALA A 9 -44.23 -6.90 41.71
N ILE A 10 -43.02 -7.41 41.93
CA ILE A 10 -41.80 -7.00 41.24
C ILE A 10 -41.89 -7.57 39.82
N GLY A 11 -42.28 -6.76 38.85
CA GLY A 11 -42.21 -7.08 37.43
C GLY A 11 -40.82 -6.76 36.89
N LEU A 12 -39.85 -7.64 37.13
CA LEU A 12 -38.51 -7.54 36.54
C LEU A 12 -38.59 -7.99 35.06
N ALA A 13 -38.97 -7.06 34.18
CA ALA A 13 -38.90 -7.28 32.73
C ALA A 13 -37.43 -7.24 32.28
N ALA A 14 -36.77 -8.40 32.26
CA ALA A 14 -35.45 -8.55 31.67
C ALA A 14 -35.56 -8.47 30.14
N LEU A 15 -35.22 -7.31 29.56
CA LEU A 15 -34.96 -7.19 28.13
C LEU A 15 -33.63 -7.89 27.80
N PRO A 16 -33.59 -8.95 26.98
CA PRO A 16 -32.32 -9.43 26.46
C PRO A 16 -31.77 -8.39 25.49
N LEU A 17 -30.64 -7.77 25.84
CA LEU A 17 -29.81 -7.01 24.91
C LEU A 17 -29.31 -7.97 23.82
N ALA A 18 -29.97 -7.99 22.67
CA ALA A 18 -29.41 -8.56 21.45
C ALA A 18 -28.33 -7.61 20.92
N ALA A 19 -27.13 -7.69 21.51
CA ALA A 19 -25.94 -7.05 20.99
C ALA A 19 -25.50 -7.77 19.72
N CYS A 20 -25.96 -7.31 18.57
CA CYS A 20 -25.37 -7.66 17.29
C CYS A 20 -23.96 -7.05 17.24
N ALA A 21 -22.97 -7.76 17.80
CA ALA A 21 -21.58 -7.49 17.55
C ALA A 21 -21.28 -7.91 16.11
N SER A 22 -21.43 -6.97 15.17
CA SER A 22 -21.01 -7.14 13.80
C SER A 22 -19.48 -7.31 13.78
N PHE A 23 -19.01 -8.55 13.70
CA PHE A 23 -17.61 -8.85 13.39
C PHE A 23 -17.36 -8.42 11.96
N ALA A 24 -16.89 -7.19 11.76
CA ALA A 24 -16.33 -6.79 10.47
C ALA A 24 -15.15 -7.74 10.17
N PRO A 25 -15.05 -8.31 8.96
CA PRO A 25 -13.89 -9.11 8.59
C PRO A 25 -12.63 -8.25 8.81
N ALA A 26 -11.62 -8.83 9.45
CA ALA A 26 -10.34 -8.15 9.64
C ALA A 26 -9.74 -7.85 8.27
N GLU A 27 -9.82 -6.59 7.84
CA GLU A 27 -9.20 -6.10 6.61
C GLU A 27 -7.69 -6.31 6.70
N ARG A 28 -7.15 -7.04 5.73
CA ARG A 28 -5.73 -7.40 5.71
C ARG A 28 -5.00 -6.47 4.76
N PRO A 29 -3.85 -5.92 5.15
CA PRO A 29 -3.03 -5.16 4.23
C PRO A 29 -2.59 -6.04 3.05
N VAL A 30 -2.50 -5.43 1.87
CA VAL A 30 -1.97 -6.07 0.65
C VAL A 30 -0.55 -5.60 0.43
N SER A 31 0.33 -6.53 0.06
CA SER A 31 1.72 -6.24 -0.27
C SER A 31 2.00 -6.38 -1.76
N VAL A 32 2.55 -5.34 -2.37
CA VAL A 32 3.09 -5.37 -3.73
C VAL A 32 4.60 -5.48 -3.65
N THR A 33 5.16 -6.58 -4.14
CA THR A 33 6.60 -6.89 -4.06
C THR A 33 7.23 -6.97 -5.44
N GLY A 34 8.55 -6.87 -5.48
CA GLY A 34 9.33 -7.10 -6.68
C GLY A 34 10.78 -6.68 -6.48
N ALA A 35 11.51 -6.54 -7.58
CA ALA A 35 12.85 -5.99 -7.60
C ALA A 35 13.02 -5.00 -8.75
N ILE A 36 13.93 -4.05 -8.59
CA ILE A 36 14.34 -3.14 -9.67
C ILE A 36 15.77 -3.45 -10.12
N THR A 37 16.02 -3.37 -11.41
CA THR A 37 17.33 -3.60 -12.03
C THR A 37 17.55 -2.66 -13.21
N TYR A 38 18.79 -2.56 -13.72
CA TYR A 38 19.12 -1.86 -14.95
C TYR A 38 20.25 -2.59 -15.70
N ARG A 39 20.45 -2.29 -16.98
CA ARG A 39 21.37 -3.05 -17.86
C ARG A 39 22.74 -2.41 -18.03
N GLU A 40 22.83 -1.12 -17.70
CA GLU A 40 24.01 -0.30 -17.87
C GLU A 40 25.14 -0.79 -16.97
N ARG A 41 26.33 -0.91 -17.54
CA ARG A 41 27.55 -1.29 -16.81
C ARG A 41 28.12 -0.07 -16.09
N MET A 42 27.39 0.39 -15.08
CA MET A 42 27.83 1.49 -14.22
C MET A 42 27.48 1.20 -12.76
N ALA A 43 28.41 1.53 -11.87
CA ALA A 43 28.17 1.45 -10.44
C ALA A 43 27.28 2.62 -10.01
N LEU A 44 26.29 2.31 -9.17
CA LEU A 44 25.51 3.32 -8.50
C LEU A 44 26.38 4.01 -7.44
N PRO A 45 26.39 5.35 -7.34
CA PRO A 45 27.02 6.05 -6.24
C PRO A 45 26.47 5.54 -4.90
N PRO A 46 27.28 5.42 -3.83
CA PRO A 46 26.79 4.96 -2.53
C PRO A 46 25.68 5.84 -1.95
N THR A 47 25.69 7.13 -2.29
CA THR A 47 24.73 8.15 -1.84
C THR A 47 23.47 8.23 -2.71
N ALA A 48 23.33 7.38 -3.72
CA ALA A 48 22.16 7.38 -4.59
C ALA A 48 20.90 7.00 -3.80
N GLN A 49 19.80 7.69 -4.07
CA GLN A 49 18.51 7.46 -3.44
C GLN A 49 17.61 6.67 -4.37
N VAL A 50 17.11 5.55 -3.87
CA VAL A 50 16.14 4.71 -4.56
C VAL A 50 14.76 5.05 -4.04
N GLU A 51 13.81 5.26 -4.92
CA GLU A 51 12.40 5.43 -4.58
C GLU A 51 11.53 4.53 -5.46
N VAL A 52 10.62 3.79 -4.84
CA VAL A 52 9.59 3.00 -5.49
C VAL A 52 8.23 3.49 -4.99
N THR A 53 7.32 3.78 -5.92
CA THR A 53 5.98 4.29 -5.62
C THR A 53 4.92 3.43 -6.27
N LEU A 54 3.86 3.15 -5.53
CA LEU A 54 2.59 2.66 -6.06
C LEU A 54 1.64 3.86 -6.16
N ALA A 55 1.13 4.11 -7.35
CA ALA A 55 0.25 5.24 -7.62
C ALA A 55 -1.04 4.80 -8.31
N ASP A 56 -2.10 5.55 -8.02
CA ASP A 56 -3.35 5.52 -8.76
C ASP A 56 -3.19 6.31 -10.06
N VAL A 57 -3.37 5.60 -11.17
CA VAL A 57 -3.22 6.07 -12.55
C VAL A 57 -4.54 5.90 -13.33
N SER A 58 -5.66 5.94 -12.62
CA SER A 58 -7.01 5.88 -13.21
C SER A 58 -7.33 7.14 -14.04
N LEU A 59 -6.83 8.30 -13.62
CA LEU A 59 -7.02 9.57 -14.31
C LEU A 59 -5.91 9.78 -15.35
N MET A 60 -6.31 10.04 -16.60
CA MET A 60 -5.36 10.19 -17.71
C MET A 60 -4.75 11.61 -17.78
N ASP A 61 -5.48 12.62 -17.30
CA ASP A 61 -5.11 14.04 -17.42
C ASP A 61 -4.79 14.69 -16.08
N ALA A 62 -4.51 13.88 -15.05
CA ALA A 62 -4.20 14.37 -13.71
C ALA A 62 -2.89 13.74 -13.20
N PRO A 63 -2.16 14.45 -12.32
CA PRO A 63 -1.04 13.85 -11.60
C PRO A 63 -1.48 12.58 -10.85
N ALA A 64 -0.73 11.50 -11.02
CA ALA A 64 -1.01 10.24 -10.35
C ALA A 64 -0.93 10.39 -8.82
N SER A 65 -1.94 9.88 -8.11
CA SER A 65 -1.97 9.95 -6.65
C SER A 65 -1.15 8.83 -6.05
N VAL A 66 -0.10 9.15 -5.29
CA VAL A 66 0.77 8.14 -4.66
C VAL A 66 0.08 7.57 -3.43
N ILE A 67 -0.20 6.27 -3.46
CA ILE A 67 -0.88 5.57 -2.36
C ILE A 67 0.10 4.89 -1.41
N ALA A 68 1.26 4.45 -1.92
CA ALA A 68 2.37 3.95 -1.11
C ALA A 68 3.72 4.31 -1.74
N ARG A 69 4.73 4.46 -0.88
CA ARG A 69 6.10 4.81 -1.25
C ARG A 69 7.07 4.06 -0.35
N GLN A 70 8.16 3.60 -0.94
CA GLN A 70 9.34 3.12 -0.25
C GLN A 70 10.55 3.86 -0.81
N SER A 71 11.36 4.44 0.07
CA SER A 71 12.61 5.11 -0.31
C SER A 71 13.75 4.67 0.59
N PHE A 72 14.94 4.51 0.03
CA PHE A 72 16.15 4.13 0.77
C PHE A 72 17.42 4.54 0.02
N THR A 73 18.51 4.76 0.75
CA THR A 73 19.82 5.00 0.17
C THR A 73 20.41 3.68 -0.33
N ALA A 74 21.12 3.71 -1.45
CA ALA A 74 21.80 2.53 -1.98
C ALA A 74 22.90 2.01 -1.05
N ASP A 75 23.58 2.88 -0.29
CA ASP A 75 24.60 2.54 0.70
C ASP A 75 25.67 1.57 0.17
N GLY A 76 26.08 1.79 -1.08
CA GLY A 76 27.07 0.97 -1.79
C GLY A 76 26.53 -0.35 -2.34
N ARG A 77 25.31 -0.76 -2.00
CA ARG A 77 24.63 -1.90 -2.61
C ARG A 77 24.35 -1.59 -4.09
N GLN A 78 24.36 -2.63 -4.90
CA GLN A 78 24.08 -2.57 -6.33
C GLN A 78 22.79 -3.33 -6.64
N VAL A 79 22.24 -3.09 -7.83
CA VAL A 79 21.09 -3.83 -8.34
C VAL A 79 21.34 -5.35 -8.39
N PRO A 80 20.29 -6.16 -8.23
CA PRO A 80 18.89 -5.79 -8.07
C PRO A 80 18.52 -5.32 -6.64
N PHE A 81 17.63 -4.32 -6.54
CA PHE A 81 17.04 -3.92 -5.26
C PHE A 81 15.63 -4.46 -5.10
N ALA A 82 15.40 -5.28 -4.08
CA ALA A 82 14.06 -5.74 -3.72
C ALA A 82 13.25 -4.61 -3.05
N PHE A 83 11.95 -4.57 -3.33
CA PHE A 83 11.00 -3.64 -2.70
C PHE A 83 9.75 -4.37 -2.21
N SER A 84 9.07 -3.75 -1.26
CA SER A 84 7.78 -4.21 -0.73
C SER A 84 6.94 -3.01 -0.30
N LEU A 85 5.87 -2.75 -1.04
CA LEU A 85 4.91 -1.69 -0.77
C LEU A 85 3.67 -2.28 -0.12
N THR A 86 3.42 -1.91 1.13
CA THR A 86 2.23 -2.34 1.87
C THR A 86 1.15 -1.28 1.79
N VAL A 87 -0.05 -1.69 1.40
CA VAL A 87 -1.24 -0.83 1.25
C VAL A 87 -2.41 -1.40 2.05
N ASP A 88 -3.19 -0.51 2.64
CA ASP A 88 -4.49 -0.85 3.23
C ASP A 88 -5.53 -1.06 2.12
N GLN A 89 -6.27 -2.18 2.17
CA GLN A 89 -7.31 -2.50 1.20
C GLN A 89 -8.38 -1.41 1.08
N ARG A 90 -8.67 -0.67 2.16
CA ARG A 90 -9.64 0.44 2.16
C ARG A 90 -9.26 1.60 1.23
N ARG A 91 -7.98 1.71 0.89
CA ARG A 91 -7.46 2.75 -0.02
C ARG A 91 -7.50 2.31 -1.49
N LEU A 92 -7.89 1.07 -1.75
CA LEU A 92 -7.97 0.49 -3.08
C LEU A 92 -9.42 0.51 -3.56
N ASP A 93 -9.66 1.14 -4.71
CA ASP A 93 -10.92 1.06 -5.43
C ASP A 93 -10.76 0.02 -6.57
N PRO A 94 -11.59 -1.04 -6.61
CA PRO A 94 -11.56 -2.03 -7.69
C PRO A 94 -11.79 -1.47 -9.10
N ARG A 95 -12.35 -0.27 -9.23
CA ARG A 95 -12.58 0.41 -10.53
C ARG A 95 -11.35 1.20 -10.99
N HIS A 96 -10.39 1.44 -10.10
CA HIS A 96 -9.21 2.23 -10.39
C HIS A 96 -8.08 1.38 -10.96
N SER A 97 -7.14 2.04 -11.64
CA SER A 97 -5.94 1.41 -12.17
C SER A 97 -4.74 1.84 -11.37
N TYR A 98 -3.89 0.89 -10.98
CA TYR A 98 -2.70 1.16 -10.20
C TYR A 98 -1.44 0.74 -10.96
N ALA A 99 -0.35 1.47 -10.72
CA ALA A 99 0.94 1.15 -11.30
C ALA A 99 2.09 1.43 -10.34
N VAL A 100 3.14 0.62 -10.44
CA VAL A 100 4.41 0.84 -9.76
C VAL A 100 5.36 1.58 -10.69
N ALA A 101 6.01 2.60 -10.14
CA ALA A 101 7.12 3.31 -10.76
C ALA A 101 8.31 3.28 -9.81
N ALA A 102 9.51 3.22 -10.37
CA ALA A 102 10.74 3.36 -9.61
C ALA A 102 11.62 4.43 -10.24
N ARG A 103 12.37 5.13 -9.40
CA ARG A 103 13.40 6.09 -9.79
C ARG A 103 14.61 6.00 -8.88
N ILE A 104 15.76 6.32 -9.44
CA ILE A 104 17.00 6.49 -8.70
C ILE A 104 17.54 7.88 -8.97
N THR A 105 17.85 8.63 -7.92
CA THR A 105 18.48 9.95 -8.00
C THR A 105 19.84 9.95 -7.34
N ASP A 106 20.72 10.87 -7.74
CA ASP A 106 21.95 11.13 -6.99
C ASP A 106 21.69 11.95 -5.71
N ALA A 107 22.76 12.25 -4.97
CA ALA A 107 22.69 13.06 -3.75
C ALA A 107 22.24 14.52 -3.99
N SER A 108 22.34 15.02 -5.22
CA SER A 108 21.86 16.36 -5.60
C SER A 108 20.38 16.35 -6.04
N GLY A 109 19.75 15.19 -6.09
CA GLY A 109 18.37 15.00 -6.58
C GLY A 109 18.27 14.87 -8.10
N LYS A 110 19.40 14.78 -8.83
CA LYS A 110 19.39 14.56 -10.27
C LYS A 110 18.95 13.12 -10.55
N LEU A 111 17.94 12.97 -11.41
CA LEU A 111 17.49 11.67 -11.88
C LEU A 111 18.64 10.94 -12.59
N MET A 112 18.81 9.66 -12.28
CA MET A 112 19.81 8.77 -12.90
C MET A 112 19.13 7.63 -13.65
N PHE A 113 18.13 7.00 -13.04
CA PHE A 113 17.38 5.89 -13.61
C PHE A 113 15.89 6.04 -13.31
N ILE A 114 15.06 5.53 -14.22
CA ILE A 114 13.60 5.49 -14.06
C ILE A 114 13.02 4.26 -14.78
N THR A 115 11.88 3.75 -14.31
CA THR A 115 11.07 2.82 -15.09
C THR A 115 10.34 3.58 -16.20
N ASP A 116 10.54 3.17 -17.46
CA ASP A 116 9.92 3.78 -18.65
C ASP A 116 8.66 3.02 -19.14
N THR A 117 8.42 1.84 -18.59
CA THR A 117 7.26 1.01 -18.88
C THR A 117 6.24 1.09 -17.75
N ARG A 118 4.96 0.92 -18.11
CA ARG A 118 3.86 0.89 -17.13
C ARG A 118 3.83 -0.47 -16.44
N ASN A 119 4.17 -0.50 -15.14
CA ASN A 119 4.12 -1.72 -14.33
C ASN A 119 2.79 -1.78 -13.57
N SER A 120 1.74 -2.24 -14.25
CA SER A 120 0.39 -2.29 -13.68
C SER A 120 0.26 -3.33 -12.57
N VAL A 121 -0.54 -3.00 -11.56
CA VAL A 121 -0.88 -3.88 -10.45
C VAL A 121 -2.38 -4.17 -10.50
N THR A 122 -2.73 -5.45 -10.52
CA THR A 122 -4.12 -5.90 -10.43
C THR A 122 -4.39 -6.43 -9.03
N PHE A 123 -5.34 -5.82 -8.33
CA PHE A 123 -5.77 -6.26 -7.01
C PHE A 123 -6.99 -7.18 -7.16
N ASP A 124 -6.75 -8.49 -7.11
CA ASP A 124 -7.76 -9.55 -7.27
C ASP A 124 -8.24 -10.13 -5.92
N GLY A 125 -7.92 -9.46 -4.81
CA GLY A 125 -8.20 -9.92 -3.46
C GLY A 125 -7.10 -10.79 -2.84
N THR A 126 -6.03 -11.10 -3.58
CA THR A 126 -4.85 -11.76 -2.99
C THR A 126 -4.12 -10.80 -2.05
N PRO A 127 -3.57 -11.31 -0.92
CA PRO A 127 -2.85 -10.48 0.04
C PRO A 127 -1.44 -10.08 -0.42
N ARG A 128 -0.92 -10.72 -1.48
CA ARG A 128 0.42 -10.46 -1.99
C ARG A 128 0.46 -10.57 -3.51
N ILE A 129 1.00 -9.54 -4.14
CA ILE A 129 1.17 -9.44 -5.58
C ILE A 129 2.66 -9.26 -5.86
N ASP A 130 3.24 -10.12 -6.69
CA ASP A 130 4.64 -10.03 -7.10
C ASP A 130 4.74 -9.55 -8.55
N LEU A 131 5.44 -8.43 -8.75
CA LEU A 131 5.70 -7.86 -10.07
C LEU A 131 6.97 -8.41 -10.72
N GLY A 132 7.69 -9.30 -10.04
CA GLY A 132 8.97 -9.81 -10.51
C GLY A 132 10.02 -8.72 -10.57
N THR A 133 10.77 -8.66 -11.68
CA THR A 133 11.87 -7.70 -11.84
C THR A 133 11.50 -6.61 -12.85
N LEU A 134 11.50 -5.36 -12.38
CA LEU A 134 11.29 -4.17 -13.17
C LEU A 134 12.62 -3.67 -13.72
N VAL A 135 12.70 -3.48 -15.03
CA VAL A 135 13.89 -2.93 -15.69
C VAL A 135 13.76 -1.41 -15.75
N MET A 136 14.79 -0.72 -15.30
CA MET A 136 14.94 0.72 -15.36
C MET A 136 15.85 1.08 -16.53
N VAL A 137 15.62 2.28 -17.07
CA VAL A 137 16.46 2.88 -18.10
C VAL A 137 17.19 4.08 -17.52
N LYS A 138 18.41 4.31 -18.02
CA LYS A 138 19.18 5.50 -17.67
C LYS A 138 18.55 6.75 -18.30
N THR A 139 18.44 7.83 -17.53
CA THR A 139 18.07 9.13 -18.10
C THR A 139 19.23 9.71 -18.92
N ARG A 140 18.91 10.45 -19.98
CA ARG A 140 19.90 11.18 -20.79
C ARG A 140 20.49 12.37 -20.04
#